data_AF-A0A7V9KYN4-F1
#
_entry.id   AF-A0A7V9KYN4-F1
#
_cell.length_a   1.000
_cell.length_b   1.000
_cell.length_c   1.000
_cell.angle_alpha   90.00
_cell.angle_beta   90.00
_cell.angle_gamma   90.00
#
_symmetry.space_group_name_H-M   'P 1'
#
loop_
_entity.id
_entity.type
_entity.pdbx_description
1 polymer ?
#
loop_
_entity_poly.entity_id
_entity_poly.type
_entity_poly.pdbx_seq_one_letter_code
_entity_poly.pdbx_strand_id
1 'polypeptide(L)' 'MKRLQIMIEEELDEALAVQAAKERTSKAELIRRAVRRDIKPLPPIEEDPLWELVGFVEGGPNDSQLIDEVVYGPKRPR' A
#
# COMPACT_ATOMS: atom_id res chain seq x y z
N MET A 1 24.54 4.67 4.65
CA MET A 1 24.32 3.21 4.86
C MET A 1 25.25 2.75 5.98
N LYS A 2 24.74 2.02 6.98
CA LYS A 2 25.54 1.39 8.05
C LYS A 2 25.37 -0.12 7.94
N ARG A 3 26.45 -0.90 8.08
CA ARG A 3 26.38 -2.37 8.04
C ARG A 3 25.74 -2.89 9.33
N LEU A 4 24.73 -3.74 9.20
CA LEU A 4 24.03 -4.42 10.28
C LEU A 4 24.05 -5.93 9.98
N GLN A 5 24.34 -6.74 10.99
CA GLN A 5 24.20 -8.20 10.93
C GLN A 5 23.08 -8.61 11.89
N ILE A 6 22.16 -9.43 11.39
CA ILE A 6 21.06 -10.00 12.15
C ILE A 6 20.98 -11.49 11.82
N MET A 7 20.62 -12.29 12.81
CA MET A 7 20.23 -13.68 12.60
C MET A 7 18.72 -13.70 12.41
N ILE A 8 18.26 -14.43 11.39
CA ILE A 8 16.84 -14.68 11.12
C ILE A 8 16.67 -16.16 10.84
N GLU A 9 15.45 -16.65 11.05
CA GLU A 9 15.06 -18.01 10.73
C GLU A 9 15.20 -18.27 9.22
N GLU A 10 15.60 -19.48 8.85
CA GLU A 10 15.81 -19.89 7.46
C GLU A 10 14.52 -19.74 6.63
N GLU A 11 13.38 -20.11 7.22
CA GLU A 11 12.04 -19.96 6.64
C GLU A 11 11.74 -18.50 6.24
N LEU A 12 12.22 -17.52 7.01
CA LEU A 12 12.05 -16.10 6.70
C LEU A 12 12.96 -15.66 5.55
N ASP A 13 14.19 -16.17 5.47
CA ASP A 13 15.08 -15.87 4.34
C ASP A 13 14.55 -16.44 3.02
N GLU A 14 13.94 -17.62 3.07
CA GLU A 14 13.24 -18.23 1.93
C GLU A 14 12.02 -17.41 1.50
N ALA A 15 11.17 -17.03 2.45
CA ALA A 15 10.00 -16.19 2.18
C ALA A 15 10.41 -14.83 1.57
N LEU A 16 11.49 -14.22 2.08
CA LEU A 16 12.06 -13.00 1.51
C LEU A 16 12.58 -13.20 0.08
N ALA A 17 13.16 -14.37 -0.24
CA ALA A 17 13.62 -14.68 -1.60
C ALA A 17 12.46 -14.71 -2.59
N VAL A 18 11.38 -15.40 -2.23
CA VAL A 18 10.18 -15.53 -3.06
C VAL A 18 9.57 -14.15 -3.30
N GLN A 19 9.42 -13.35 -2.24
CA GLN A 19 8.84 -12.01 -2.35
C GLN A 19 9.73 -11.06 -3.15
N ALA A 20 11.05 -11.13 -2.98
CA ALA A 20 12.01 -10.31 -3.73
C ALA A 20 11.94 -10.59 -5.23
N ALA A 21 11.83 -11.86 -5.62
CA ALA A 21 11.66 -12.27 -7.00
C ALA A 21 10.33 -11.75 -7.58
N LYS A 22 9.24 -11.86 -6.82
CA LYS A 22 7.91 -11.38 -7.23
C LYS A 22 7.87 -9.86 -7.43
N GLU A 23 8.48 -9.11 -6.53
CA GLU A 23 8.52 -7.64 -6.58
C GLU A 23 9.67 -7.08 -7.42
N ARG A 24 10.52 -7.93 -8.01
CA ARG A 24 11.73 -7.56 -8.76
C ARG A 24 12.63 -6.59 -7.97
N THR A 25 12.78 -6.86 -6.68
CA THR A 25 13.61 -6.05 -5.76
C THR A 25 14.62 -6.94 -5.03
N SER A 26 15.46 -6.34 -4.20
CA SER A 26 16.42 -7.09 -3.37
C SER A 26 15.80 -7.49 -2.02
N LYS A 27 16.23 -8.63 -1.46
CA LYS A 27 15.87 -9.03 -0.08
C LYS A 27 16.16 -7.90 0.93
N ALA A 28 17.30 -7.23 0.76
CA ALA A 28 17.72 -6.13 1.62
C ALA A 28 16.77 -4.92 1.55
N GLU A 29 16.15 -4.64 0.39
CA GLU A 29 15.15 -3.57 0.28
C GLU A 29 13.85 -3.95 0.98
N LEU A 30 13.41 -5.20 0.87
CA LEU A 30 12.25 -5.69 1.61
C LEU A 30 12.44 -5.56 3.12
N ILE A 31 13.62 -5.99 3.63
CA ILE A 31 13.97 -5.85 5.05
C ILE A 31 13.97 -4.37 5.46
N ARG A 32 14.63 -3.50 4.70
CA ARG A 32 14.65 -2.06 5.00
C ARG A 32 13.24 -1.46 5.00
N ARG A 33 12.38 -1.87 4.06
CA ARG A 33 11.00 -1.39 3.96
C ARG A 33 10.17 -1.84 5.16
N ALA A 34 10.27 -3.11 5.55
CA ALA A 34 9.59 -3.65 6.73
C ALA A 34 10.04 -2.93 8.01
N VAL A 35 11.35 -2.82 8.22
CA VAL A 35 11.92 -2.09 9.37
C VAL A 35 11.50 -0.62 9.37
N ARG A 36 11.49 0.04 8.21
CA ARG A 36 11.07 1.45 8.10
C ARG A 36 9.59 1.61 8.45
N ARG A 37 8.73 0.74 7.94
CA ARG A 37 7.28 0.77 8.22
C ARG A 37 6.98 0.62 9.71
N ASP A 38 7.72 -0.24 10.39
CA ASP A 38 7.41 -0.58 11.77
C ASP A 38 8.06 0.39 12.78
N ILE A 39 9.21 1.01 12.43
CA ILE A 39 9.92 1.96 13.31
C ILE A 39 9.50 3.41 13.07
N LYS A 40 9.17 3.80 11.83
CA LYS A 40 8.73 5.15 11.53
C LYS A 40 7.21 5.18 11.49
N PRO A 41 6.55 5.88 12.42
CA PRO A 41 5.12 6.13 12.27
C PRO A 41 4.89 6.88 10.94
N LEU A 42 3.76 6.59 10.30
CA LEU A 42 3.32 7.40 9.18
C LEU A 42 3.21 8.85 9.65
N PRO A 43 3.62 9.83 8.82
CA PRO A 43 3.37 11.22 9.14
C PRO A 43 1.84 11.43 9.31
N PRO A 44 1.42 12.46 10.06
CA PRO A 44 0.03 12.89 10.09
C PRO A 44 -0.54 12.99 8.67
N ILE A 45 -1.80 12.62 8.49
CA ILE A 45 -2.42 12.56 7.15
C ILE A 45 -2.46 13.94 6.48
N GLU A 46 -2.46 14.99 7.31
CA GLU A 46 -2.40 16.39 6.90
C GLU A 46 -1.07 16.77 6.24
N GLU A 47 -0.02 15.98 6.45
CA GLU A 47 1.30 16.18 5.83
C GLU A 47 1.48 15.35 4.54
N ASP A 48 0.48 14.58 4.13
CA ASP A 48 0.51 13.84 2.86
C ASP A 48 0.38 14.82 1.68
N PRO A 49 1.27 14.80 0.67
CA PRO A 49 1.12 15.62 -0.54
C PRO A 49 -0.22 15.42 -1.27
N LEU A 50 -0.85 14.26 -1.13
CA LEU A 50 -2.18 13.98 -1.69
C LEU A 50 -3.33 14.56 -0.84
N TRP A 51 -3.05 15.04 0.37
CA TRP A 51 -4.04 15.69 1.24
C TRP A 51 -4.65 16.93 0.59
N GLU A 52 -3.86 17.66 -0.21
CA GLU A 52 -4.34 18.82 -0.98
C GLU A 52 -5.41 18.45 -2.03
N LEU A 53 -5.50 17.17 -2.42
CA LEU A 53 -6.52 16.69 -3.34
C LEU A 53 -7.86 16.41 -2.64
N VAL A 54 -7.88 16.33 -1.30
CA VAL A 54 -9.10 16.10 -0.54
C VAL A 54 -10.01 17.33 -0.66
N GLY A 55 -11.20 17.13 -1.23
CA GLY A 55 -12.13 18.23 -1.52
C GLY A 55 -11.84 18.98 -2.82
N PHE A 56 -10.87 18.54 -3.63
CA PHE A 56 -10.59 19.11 -4.95
C PHE A 56 -11.75 18.96 -5.93
N VAL A 57 -12.58 17.92 -5.74
CA VAL A 57 -13.79 17.69 -6.53
C VAL A 57 -14.99 17.73 -5.58
N GLU A 58 -15.94 18.61 -5.87
CA GLU A 58 -17.25 18.56 -5.23
C GLU A 58 -18.05 17.39 -5.82
N GLY A 59 -18.39 16.43 -4.96
CA GLY A 59 -19.29 15.33 -5.28
C GLY A 59 -20.57 15.43 -4.46
N GLY A 60 -21.68 15.01 -5.04
CA GLY A 60 -22.93 14.76 -4.33
C GLY A 60 -22.82 13.52 -3.41
N PRO A 61 -23.65 13.42 -2.36
CA PRO A 61 -23.66 12.31 -1.42
C PRO A 61 -23.81 10.91 -2.06
N ASN A 62 -24.38 10.87 -3.28
CA ASN A 62 -24.71 9.64 -3.99
C ASN A 62 -23.76 9.34 -5.15
N ASP A 63 -22.80 10.22 -5.47
CA ASP A 63 -22.00 10.10 -6.70
C ASP A 63 -21.16 8.81 -6.70
N SER A 64 -20.57 8.46 -5.55
CA SER A 64 -19.84 7.21 -5.37
C SER A 64 -20.75 5.97 -5.26
N GLN A 65 -22.04 6.15 -4.99
CA GLN A 65 -23.00 5.05 -4.85
C GLN A 65 -23.63 4.65 -6.19
N LEU A 66 -23.61 5.54 -7.18
CA LEU A 66 -24.16 5.32 -8.51
C LEU A 66 -23.17 4.68 -9.50
N ILE A 67 -21.92 4.45 -9.08
CA ILE A 67 -20.86 3.89 -9.95
C ILE A 67 -21.31 2.59 -10.62
N ASP A 68 -21.94 1.69 -9.86
CA ASP A 68 -22.40 0.41 -10.40
C ASP A 68 -23.46 0.58 -11.49
N GLU A 69 -24.40 1.52 -11.30
CA GLU A 69 -25.47 1.79 -12.26
C GLU A 69 -24.93 2.49 -13.52
N VAL A 70 -23.96 3.40 -13.36
CA VAL A 70 -23.32 4.12 -14.47
C VAL A 70 -22.44 3.20 -15.31
N VAL A 71 -21.64 2.34 -14.67
CA VAL A 71 -20.65 1.50 -15.35
C VAL A 71 -21.25 0.19 -15.84
N TYR A 72 -22.10 -0.46 -15.05
CA TYR A 72 -22.63 -1.80 -15.34
C TYR A 72 -24.11 -1.81 -15.74
N GLY A 73 -24.82 -0.69 -15.57
CA GLY A 73 -26.24 -0.59 -15.84
C GLY A 73 -27.11 -1.16 -14.72
N PRO A 74 -28.45 -1.09 -14.87
CA PRO A 74 -29.38 -1.55 -13.85
C PRO A 74 -29.23 -3.05 -13.58
N LYS A 75 -29.19 -3.43 -12.29
CA LYS A 75 -29.20 -4.83 -11.87
C LYS A 75 -30.46 -5.50 -12.42
N ARG A 76 -30.28 -6.50 -13.29
CA ARG A 76 -31.40 -7.31 -13.79
C ARG A 76 -32.11 -7.99 -12.62
N PRO A 77 -33.45 -7.97 -12.56
CA PRO A 77 -34.18 -8.74 -11.58
C PRO A 77 -33.92 -10.23 -11.83
N ARG A 78 -33.74 -10.99 -10.74
CA ARG A 78 -33.69 -12.46 -10.76
C ARG A 78 -35.06 -13.04 -10.98
#